data_AF-A0A354U690-F1
#
_entry.id   AF-A0A354U690-F1
#
_cell.length_a   1.000
_cell.length_b   1.000
_cell.length_c   1.000
_cell.angle_alpha   90.00
_cell.angle_beta   90.00
_cell.angle_gamma   90.00
#
_symmetry.space_group_name_H-M   'P 1'
#
loop_
_entity.id
_entity.type
_entity.pdbx_description
1 polymer ?
#
loop_
_entity_poly.entity_id
_entity_poly.type
_entity_poly.pdbx_seq_one_letter_code
_entity_poly.pdbx_strand_id
1 'polypeptide(L)' 'MSKENIVLFYAHLERDPELRRKAMSFREIYEKQEDVIDAFINFAGKLGYEFTFREFMEHMYSQARERE' A
#
# COMPACT_ATOMS: atom_id res chain seq x y z
N MET A 1 9.03 -10.18 7.63
CA MET A 1 7.71 -10.59 7.11
C MET A 1 6.98 -9.42 6.45
N SER A 2 6.94 -8.22 7.04
CA SER A 2 6.08 -7.13 6.57
C SER A 2 6.44 -6.50 5.21
N LYS A 3 7.73 -6.44 4.81
CA LYS A 3 8.11 -6.04 3.43
C LYS A 3 7.56 -6.98 2.38
N GLU A 4 7.50 -8.28 2.69
CA GLU A 4 6.98 -9.31 1.79
C GLU A 4 5.47 -9.17 1.61
N ASN A 5 4.73 -8.85 2.69
CA ASN A 5 3.30 -8.54 2.62
C ASN A 5 3.02 -7.31 1.75
N ILE A 6 3.85 -6.28 1.79
CA ILE A 6 3.70 -5.11 0.92
C ILE A 6 3.88 -5.52 -0.54
N VAL A 7 4.91 -6.30 -0.87
CA VAL A 7 5.17 -6.78 -2.24
C VAL A 7 4.03 -7.68 -2.73
N LEU A 8 3.58 -8.62 -1.89
CA LEU A 8 2.46 -9.52 -2.22
C LEU A 8 1.17 -8.74 -2.40
N PHE A 9 0.92 -7.70 -1.60
CA PHE A 9 -0.23 -6.84 -1.76
C PHE A 9 -0.19 -6.07 -3.08
N TYR A 10 0.96 -5.48 -3.45
CA TYR A 10 1.11 -4.84 -4.76
C TYR A 10 0.92 -5.83 -5.92
N ALA A 11 1.48 -7.05 -5.81
CA ALA A 11 1.28 -8.10 -6.81
C ALA A 11 -0.20 -8.53 -6.91
N HIS A 12 -0.95 -8.50 -5.80
CA HIS A 12 -2.39 -8.74 -5.80
C HIS A 12 -3.13 -7.62 -6.54
N LEU A 13 -2.80 -6.35 -6.25
CA LEU A 13 -3.40 -5.19 -6.94
C LEU A 13 -3.09 -5.21 -8.45
N GLU A 14 -1.93 -5.68 -8.87
CA GLU A 14 -1.60 -5.80 -10.30
C GLU A 14 -2.44 -6.85 -11.02
N ARG A 15 -2.83 -7.93 -10.30
CA ARG A 15 -3.63 -9.02 -10.84
C ARG A 15 -5.13 -8.74 -10.80
N ASP A 16 -5.57 -7.87 -9.89
CA ASP A 16 -6.99 -7.55 -9.70
C ASP A 16 -7.28 -6.05 -9.96
N PRO A 17 -7.83 -5.71 -11.15
CA PRO A 17 -8.06 -4.33 -11.53
C PRO A 17 -9.14 -3.63 -10.71
N GLU A 18 -10.08 -4.36 -10.10
CA GLU A 18 -11.11 -3.79 -9.23
C GLU A 18 -10.52 -3.36 -7.89
N LEU A 19 -9.69 -4.23 -7.28
CA LEU A 19 -8.96 -3.90 -6.05
C LEU A 19 -8.00 -2.73 -6.29
N ARG A 20 -7.32 -2.70 -7.44
CA ARG A 20 -6.45 -1.58 -7.81
C ARG A 20 -7.22 -0.28 -7.94
N ARG A 21 -8.39 -0.29 -8.58
CA ARG A 21 -9.23 0.90 -8.72
C ARG A 21 -9.66 1.41 -7.34
N LYS A 22 -10.10 0.51 -6.46
CA LYS A 22 -10.49 0.84 -5.09
C LYS A 22 -9.34 1.45 -4.28
N ALA A 23 -8.14 0.88 -4.40
CA ALA A 23 -6.96 1.40 -3.72
C ALA A 23 -6.55 2.80 -4.23
N MET A 24 -6.68 3.04 -5.54
CA MET A 24 -6.41 4.36 -6.14
C MET A 24 -7.44 5.41 -5.73
N SER A 25 -8.72 5.03 -5.56
CA SER A 25 -9.76 5.95 -5.13
C SER A 25 -9.51 6.57 -3.75
N PHE A 26 -8.76 5.92 -2.86
CA PHE A 26 -8.41 6.53 -1.56
C PHE A 26 -7.69 7.86 -1.73
N ARG A 27 -6.90 8.01 -2.79
CA ARG A 27 -6.17 9.25 -3.09
C ARG A 27 -7.08 10.40 -3.55
N GLU A 28 -8.28 10.10 -4.00
CA GLU A 28 -9.32 11.07 -4.37
C GLU A 28 -10.27 11.37 -3.20
N ILE A 29 -10.43 10.40 -2.29
CA ILE A 29 -11.34 10.49 -1.13
C ILE A 29 -10.72 11.29 0.02
N TYR A 30 -9.42 11.14 0.25
CA TYR A 30 -8.74 11.76 1.39
C TYR A 30 -7.89 12.96 0.96
N GLU A 31 -8.08 14.09 1.65
CA GLU A 31 -7.35 15.34 1.40
C GLU A 31 -5.89 15.26 1.88
N LYS A 32 -5.64 14.51 2.96
CA LYS A 32 -4.30 14.32 3.54
C LYS A 32 -3.68 13.01 3.10
N GLN A 33 -2.41 13.05 2.75
CA GLN A 33 -1.62 11.86 2.40
C GLN A 33 -1.57 10.81 3.52
N GLU A 34 -1.50 11.25 4.79
CA GLU A 34 -1.49 10.32 5.92
C GLU A 34 -2.78 9.49 5.99
N ASP A 35 -3.94 10.11 5.77
CA ASP A 35 -5.23 9.42 5.74
C ASP A 35 -5.35 8.46 4.54
N VAL A 36 -4.78 8.82 3.39
CA VAL A 36 -4.69 7.91 2.22
C VAL A 36 -3.87 6.66 2.57
N ILE A 37 -2.72 6.85 3.22
CA ILE A 37 -1.81 5.76 3.57
C ILE A 37 -2.45 4.87 4.64
N ASP A 38 -3.09 5.46 5.65
CA ASP A 38 -3.77 4.71 6.71
C ASP A 38 -4.94 3.87 6.14
N ALA A 39 -5.74 4.45 5.25
CA ALA A 39 -6.80 3.72 4.55
C ALA A 39 -6.25 2.58 3.68
N PHE A 40 -5.12 2.82 3.01
CA PHE A 40 -4.45 1.80 2.19
C PHE A 40 -3.92 0.65 3.03
N ILE A 41 -3.31 0.94 4.18
CA ILE A 41 -2.81 -0.08 5.13
C ILE A 41 -3.96 -0.88 5.72
N ASN A 42 -5.02 -0.20 6.18
CA ASN A 42 -6.22 -0.86 6.69
C ASN A 42 -6.87 -1.76 5.62
N PHE A 43 -6.85 -1.33 4.37
CA PHE A 43 -7.37 -2.13 3.26
C PHE A 43 -6.53 -3.38 3.01
N ALA A 44 -5.20 -3.27 3.05
CA ALA A 44 -4.30 -4.41 2.94
C ALA A 44 -4.50 -5.41 4.11
N GLY A 45 -4.64 -4.92 5.33
CA GLY A 45 -4.91 -5.73 6.52
C GLY A 45 -6.21 -6.54 6.39
N LYS A 46 -7.28 -5.95 5.84
CA LYS A 46 -8.54 -6.67 5.56
C LYS A 46 -8.41 -7.82 4.56
N LEU A 47 -7.37 -7.78 3.72
CA LEU A 47 -7.05 -8.83 2.74
C LEU A 47 -6.02 -9.84 3.28
N GLY A 48 -5.62 -9.73 4.55
CA GLY A 48 -4.64 -10.60 5.20
C GLY A 48 -3.19 -10.14 5.03
N TYR A 49 -2.94 -8.95 4.47
CA TYR A 49 -1.62 -8.37 4.32
C TYR A 49 -1.39 -7.33 5.42
N GLU A 50 -0.90 -7.77 6.58
CA GLU A 50 -0.62 -6.88 7.70
C GLU A 50 0.76 -6.23 7.58
N PHE A 51 0.78 -4.90 7.62
CA PHE A 51 1.99 -4.07 7.73
C PHE A 51 1.63 -2.70 8.33
N THR A 52 2.60 -2.04 8.95
CA THR A 52 2.42 -0.73 9.60
C THR A 52 2.78 0.42 8.66
N PHE A 53 2.38 1.63 9.05
CA PHE A 53 2.77 2.87 8.36
C PHE A 53 4.28 3.00 8.19
N ARG A 54 5.03 2.70 9.25
CA ARG A 54 6.50 2.76 9.23
C ARG A 54 7.08 1.79 8.21
N GLU A 55 6.58 0.56 8.17
CA GLU A 55 7.05 -0.48 7.24
C GLU A 55 6.70 -0.15 5.80
N PHE A 56 5.52 0.43 5.57
CA PHE A 56 5.12 0.94 4.27
C PHE A 56 6.06 2.05 3.79
N MET A 57 6.34 3.05 4.63
CA MET A 57 7.25 4.14 4.29
C MET A 57 8.68 3.63 4.06
N GLU A 58 9.19 2.72 4.88
CA GLU A 58 10.50 2.10 4.69
C GLU A 58 10.59 1.35 3.34
N HIS A 59 9.51 0.70 2.90
CA HIS A 59 9.45 0.09 1.57
C HIS A 59 9.51 1.14 0.45
N MET A 60 8.71 2.21 0.55
CA MET A 60 8.70 3.29 -0.44
C MET A 60 10.06 3.99 -0.57
N TYR A 61 10.74 4.26 0.55
CA TYR A 61 12.10 4.82 0.54
C TYR A 61 13.14 3.85 -0.01
N SER A 62 13.02 2.55 0.29
CA SER A 62 13.91 1.51 -0.26
C SER A 62 13.82 1.46 -1.79
N GLN A 63 12.60 1.46 -2.34
CA GLN A 63 12.35 1.50 -3.79
C GLN A 63 12.88 2.78 -4.44
N ALA A 64 12.81 3.93 -3.75
CA ALA A 64 13.35 5.18 -4.27
C ALA A 64 14.88 5.16 -4.37
N ARG A 65 15.57 4.58 -3.37
CA ARG A 65 17.04 4.43 -3.38
C ARG A 65 17.57 3.43 -4.38
N GLU A 66 16.80 2.39 -4.72
CA GLU A 66 17.20 1.39 -5.73
C GLU A 66 17.07 1.91 -7.18
N ARG A 67 16.45 3.08 -7.38
CA ARG A 67 16.29 3.72 -8.70
C ARG A 67 17.29 4.87 -8.95
N GLU A 68 18.18 5.16 -8.02
CA GLU A 68 19.35 6.06 -8.19
C GLU A 68 20.59 5.26 -8.61
#